data_AF-A0AB73RW21-F1
#
_entry.id   AF-A0AB73RW21-F1
#
_cell.length_a   1.000
_cell.length_b   1.000
_cell.length_c   1.000
_cell.angle_alpha   90.00
_cell.angle_beta   90.00
_cell.angle_gamma   90.00
#
_symmetry.space_group_name_H-M   'P 1'
#
loop_
_entity.id
_entity.type
_entity.pdbx_description
1 polymer ?
#
loop_
_entity_poly.entity_id
_entity_poly.type
_entity_poly.pdbx_seq_one_letter_code
_entity_poly.pdbx_strand_id
1 'polypeptide(L)'
;MTKKIIDFGQAEKKAKERDSRINSIYEKLEGSGGLSEEERVMMLQVLSKMSGGEEYFIGKKKKPTDRVRFVQMITENIDYLCEIGYLTQPEKAFLFDISRFLEFKSNVIVEKNEDDDIKANTASPSYLAKKLGKTRTSISKIMNELLEKGVLGVAETGVITEDGRACSARTWFVNPNILCNSPKDDIDRATQQIFSKALRNIKIEGNKKKHKLPIYLF
;
A
#
# COMPACT_ATOMS: atom_id res chain seq x y z
N MET A 1 -24.01 -59.86 4.38
CA MET A 1 -23.36 -58.53 4.56
C MET A 1 -23.28 -58.23 6.04
N THR A 2 -22.08 -58.25 6.62
CA THR A 2 -21.87 -58.02 8.06
C THR A 2 -21.89 -56.53 8.35
N LYS A 3 -22.86 -56.04 9.13
CA LYS A 3 -22.92 -54.64 9.59
C LYS A 3 -21.68 -54.34 10.43
N LYS A 4 -20.79 -53.47 9.95
CA LYS A 4 -19.71 -52.89 10.77
C LYS A 4 -20.37 -52.01 11.85
N ILE A 5 -20.40 -52.50 13.08
CA ILE A 5 -20.78 -51.70 14.25
C ILE A 5 -19.58 -50.80 14.58
N ILE A 6 -19.75 -49.49 14.44
CA ILE A 6 -18.72 -48.51 14.80
C ILE A 6 -18.86 -48.27 16.31
N ASP A 7 -17.82 -48.61 17.06
CA ASP A 7 -17.73 -48.33 18.50
C ASP A 7 -17.33 -46.87 18.71
N PHE A 8 -18.32 -46.04 19.04
CA PHE A 8 -18.15 -44.60 19.26
C PHE A 8 -17.23 -44.27 20.43
N GLY A 9 -17.14 -45.13 21.46
CA GLY A 9 -16.25 -44.93 22.60
C GLY A 9 -14.77 -45.10 22.23
N GLN A 10 -14.46 -46.08 21.38
CA GLN A 10 -13.11 -46.25 20.84
C GLN A 10 -12.72 -45.12 19.88
N ALA A 11 -13.66 -44.65 19.07
CA ALA A 11 -13.43 -43.53 18.16
C ALA A 11 -13.10 -42.23 18.92
N GLU A 12 -13.87 -41.94 19.98
CA GLU A 12 -13.65 -40.76 20.83
C GLU A 12 -12.31 -40.82 21.58
N LYS A 13 -11.95 -41.97 22.15
CA LYS A 13 -10.68 -42.15 22.84
C LYS A 13 -9.49 -41.93 21.90
N LYS A 14 -9.53 -42.48 20.68
CA LYS A 14 -8.49 -42.29 19.66
C LYS A 14 -8.40 -40.83 19.20
N ALA A 15 -9.53 -40.13 19.10
CA ALA A 15 -9.54 -38.69 18.78
C ALA A 15 -8.85 -37.88 19.88
N LYS A 16 -9.21 -38.11 21.15
CA LYS A 16 -8.59 -37.45 22.31
C LYS A 16 -7.09 -37.71 22.40
N GLU A 17 -6.65 -38.95 22.17
CA GLU A 17 -5.22 -39.31 22.15
C GLU A 17 -4.47 -38.60 21.01
N ARG A 18 -5.07 -38.48 19.82
CA ARG A 18 -4.48 -37.74 18.70
C ARG A 18 -4.37 -36.25 19.00
N ASP A 19 -5.42 -35.64 19.51
CA ASP A 19 -5.45 -34.21 19.80
C ASP A 19 -4.47 -33.85 20.93
N SER A 20 -4.35 -34.72 21.94
CA SER A 20 -3.34 -34.58 23.00
C SER A 20 -1.91 -34.64 22.45
N ARG A 21 -1.62 -35.54 21.49
CA ARG A 21 -0.31 -35.59 20.82
C ARG A 21 -0.03 -34.32 20.02
N ILE A 22 -1.01 -33.83 19.26
CA ILE A 22 -0.89 -32.60 18.48
C ILE A 22 -0.59 -31.40 19.40
N ASN A 23 -1.34 -31.27 20.50
CA ASN A 23 -1.13 -30.19 21.48
C ASN A 23 0.26 -30.26 22.13
N SER A 24 0.73 -31.47 22.48
CA SER A 24 2.09 -31.64 23.03
C SER A 24 3.21 -31.24 22.06
N ILE A 25 2.97 -31.34 20.76
CA ILE A 25 3.91 -30.88 19.72
C ILE A 25 3.87 -29.35 19.65
N TYR A 26 2.67 -28.74 19.66
CA TYR A 26 2.52 -27.29 19.69
C TYR A 26 3.20 -26.64 20.89
N GLU A 27 3.00 -27.15 22.10
CA GLU A 27 3.62 -26.61 23.32
C GLU A 27 5.15 -26.65 23.27
N LYS A 28 5.72 -27.74 22.73
CA LYS A 28 7.17 -27.86 22.53
C LYS A 28 7.72 -26.84 21.53
N LEU A 29 6.94 -26.53 20.49
CA LEU A 29 7.30 -25.56 19.46
C LEU A 29 7.10 -24.11 19.92
N GLU A 30 6.09 -23.82 20.74
CA GLU A 30 5.87 -22.49 21.31
C GLU A 30 6.97 -22.11 22.33
N GLY A 31 7.40 -23.06 23.16
CA GLY A 31 8.48 -22.86 24.13
C GLY A 31 9.86 -22.63 23.50
N SER A 32 10.08 -23.03 22.25
CA SER A 32 11.36 -22.87 21.52
C SER A 32 11.41 -21.64 20.60
N GLY A 33 10.33 -20.84 20.54
CA GLY A 33 10.22 -19.73 19.58
C GLY A 33 9.84 -20.19 18.16
N GLY A 34 9.33 -21.41 18.02
CA GLY A 34 9.01 -22.07 16.75
C GLY A 34 10.19 -22.84 16.17
N LEU A 35 10.04 -23.26 14.90
CA LEU A 35 11.10 -23.87 14.11
C LEU A 35 11.96 -22.79 13.47
N SER A 36 13.27 -23.02 13.42
CA SER A 36 14.23 -22.23 12.64
C SER A 36 13.92 -22.33 11.15
N GLU A 37 14.46 -21.41 10.35
CA GLU A 37 14.28 -21.45 8.89
C GLU A 37 14.85 -22.73 8.27
N GLU A 38 15.97 -23.23 8.79
CA GLU A 38 16.61 -24.49 8.35
C GLU A 38 15.71 -25.70 8.62
N GLU A 39 15.09 -25.76 9.81
CA GLU A 39 14.17 -26.83 10.19
C GLU A 39 12.88 -26.80 9.35
N ARG A 40 12.39 -25.61 8.99
CA ARG A 40 11.22 -25.47 8.09
C ARG A 40 11.52 -25.98 6.68
N VAL A 41 12.69 -25.64 6.14
CA VAL A 41 13.15 -26.12 4.83
C VAL A 41 13.28 -27.64 4.83
N MET A 42 13.88 -28.21 5.89
CA MET A 42 14.02 -29.66 6.03
C MET A 42 12.66 -30.37 6.08
N MET A 43 11.68 -29.83 6.83
CA MET A 43 10.33 -30.39 6.87
C MET A 43 9.64 -30.35 5.50
N LEU A 44 9.76 -29.25 4.76
CA LEU A 44 9.20 -29.15 3.40
C LEU A 44 9.81 -30.19 2.45
N GLN A 45 11.13 -30.42 2.54
CA GLN A 45 11.81 -31.46 1.76
C GLN A 45 11.35 -32.87 2.12
N VAL A 46 11.15 -33.15 3.42
CA VAL A 46 10.64 -34.45 3.88
C VAL A 46 9.22 -34.68 3.36
N LEU A 47 8.34 -33.68 3.48
CA LEU A 47 6.97 -33.75 2.95
C LEU A 47 6.94 -33.97 1.44
N SER A 48 7.79 -33.26 0.69
CA SER A 48 7.94 -33.45 -0.75
C SER A 48 8.35 -34.88 -1.11
N LYS A 49 9.37 -35.43 -0.42
CA LYS A 49 9.82 -36.82 -0.62
C LYS A 49 8.74 -37.84 -0.28
N MET A 50 8.00 -37.63 0.81
CA MET A 50 6.92 -38.53 1.22
C MET A 50 5.74 -38.52 0.25
N SER A 51 5.51 -37.39 -0.42
CA SER A 51 4.38 -37.19 -1.35
C SER A 51 4.75 -37.46 -2.81
N GLY A 52 5.87 -38.16 -3.06
CA GLY A 52 6.28 -38.55 -4.41
C GLY A 52 6.87 -37.42 -5.26
N GLY A 53 7.41 -36.37 -4.64
CA GLY A 53 8.08 -35.25 -5.32
C GLY A 53 7.19 -34.02 -5.54
N GLU A 54 6.02 -33.95 -4.92
CA GLU A 54 5.19 -32.74 -4.92
C GLU A 54 5.89 -31.58 -4.19
N GLU A 55 5.73 -30.35 -4.69
CA GLU A 55 6.26 -29.14 -4.06
C GLU A 55 5.27 -28.56 -3.05
N TYR A 56 5.74 -28.38 -1.81
CA TYR A 56 4.96 -27.79 -0.72
C TYR A 56 5.53 -26.42 -0.34
N PHE A 57 4.65 -25.46 -0.02
CA PHE A 57 5.03 -24.15 0.49
C PHE A 57 4.24 -23.79 1.76
N ILE A 58 4.85 -23.00 2.64
CA ILE A 58 4.18 -22.46 3.84
C ILE A 58 3.90 -20.98 3.61
N GLY A 59 2.62 -20.65 3.43
CA GLY A 59 2.15 -19.26 3.36
C GLY A 59 1.61 -18.78 4.71
N LYS A 60 1.91 -17.54 5.09
CA LYS A 60 1.18 -16.86 6.17
C LYS A 60 -0.19 -16.44 5.65
N LYS A 61 -1.25 -16.71 6.41
CA LYS A 61 -2.57 -16.12 6.12
C LYS A 61 -2.44 -14.60 6.26
N LYS A 62 -2.77 -13.85 5.20
CA LYS A 62 -2.86 -12.38 5.27
C LYS A 62 -3.76 -12.00 6.44
N LYS A 63 -3.27 -11.14 7.33
CA LYS A 63 -4.10 -10.64 8.43
C LYS A 63 -5.25 -9.83 7.82
N PRO A 64 -6.44 -9.81 8.44
CA PRO A 64 -7.53 -8.96 7.97
C PRO A 64 -7.12 -7.49 7.81
N THR A 65 -6.22 -7.02 8.67
CA THR A 65 -5.61 -5.68 8.63
C THR A 65 -4.80 -5.41 7.38
N ASP A 66 -4.21 -6.44 6.75
CA ASP A 66 -3.38 -6.29 5.55
C ASP A 66 -4.22 -5.93 4.31
N ARG A 67 -5.55 -6.00 4.41
CA ARG A 67 -6.49 -5.55 3.38
C ARG A 67 -6.86 -4.06 3.52
N VAL A 68 -6.53 -3.44 4.65
CA VAL A 68 -6.86 -2.04 4.89
C VAL A 68 -5.84 -1.16 4.17
N ARG A 69 -6.31 -0.40 3.18
CA ARG A 69 -5.49 0.62 2.53
C ARG A 69 -5.45 1.86 3.40
N PHE A 70 -4.26 2.39 3.65
CA PHE A 70 -4.08 3.62 4.40
C PHE A 70 -2.97 4.46 3.77
N VAL A 71 -3.11 5.77 3.87
CA VAL A 71 -2.12 6.73 3.37
C VAL A 71 -1.35 7.26 4.56
N GLN A 72 -0.02 7.23 4.46
CA GLN A 72 0.89 7.78 5.46
C GLN A 72 1.23 9.22 5.12
N MET A 73 1.27 10.08 6.13
CA MET A 73 1.85 11.43 6.03
C MET A 73 3.23 11.42 6.68
N ILE A 74 4.16 12.16 6.10
CA ILE A 74 5.44 12.46 6.77
C ILE A 74 5.22 13.69 7.63
N THR A 75 5.04 13.47 8.93
CA THR A 75 4.67 14.52 9.90
C THR A 75 5.62 15.70 9.84
N GLU A 76 6.93 15.46 9.86
CA GLU A 76 7.97 16.49 9.82
C GLU A 76 7.87 17.36 8.57
N ASN A 77 7.51 16.77 7.42
CA ASN A 77 7.36 17.50 6.17
C ASN A 77 6.08 18.33 6.17
N ILE A 78 4.95 17.76 6.62
CA ILE A 78 3.67 18.48 6.69
C ILE A 78 3.75 19.65 7.66
N ASP A 79 4.34 19.43 8.84
CA ASP A 79 4.53 20.47 9.85
C ASP A 79 5.37 21.61 9.31
N TYR A 80 6.52 21.29 8.70
CA TYR A 80 7.38 22.30 8.10
C TYR A 80 6.68 23.11 7.00
N LEU A 81 5.94 22.44 6.10
CA LEU A 81 5.19 23.13 5.04
C LEU A 81 4.08 24.03 5.60
N CYS A 82 3.48 23.65 6.74
CA CYS A 82 2.50 24.48 7.43
C CYS A 82 3.15 25.69 8.11
N GLU A 83 4.28 25.51 8.81
CA GLU A 83 5.03 26.57 9.49
C GLU A 83 5.46 27.68 8.53
N ILE A 84 5.94 27.30 7.35
CA ILE A 84 6.40 28.26 6.34
C ILE A 84 5.26 28.82 5.49
N GLY A 85 4.00 28.42 5.74
CA GLY A 85 2.83 28.89 5.01
C GLY A 85 2.78 28.45 3.55
N TYR A 86 3.41 27.33 3.20
CA TYR A 86 3.48 26.87 1.80
C TYR A 86 2.15 26.35 1.26
N LEU A 87 1.38 25.68 2.13
CA LEU A 87 0.06 25.13 1.81
C LEU A 87 -1.05 26.00 2.40
N THR A 88 -2.00 26.37 1.56
CA THR A 88 -3.23 27.07 1.94
C THR A 88 -4.25 26.10 2.59
N GLN A 89 -5.27 26.64 3.26
CA GLN A 89 -6.32 25.80 3.84
C GLN A 89 -7.11 24.98 2.80
N PRO A 90 -7.52 25.54 1.65
CA PRO A 90 -8.17 24.75 0.60
C PRO A 90 -7.28 23.61 0.06
N GLU A 91 -5.98 23.85 -0.08
CA GLU A 91 -5.02 22.83 -0.52
C GLU A 91 -4.88 21.70 0.49
N LYS A 92 -4.75 22.02 1.79
CA LYS A 92 -4.71 21.01 2.86
C LYS A 92 -5.99 20.16 2.88
N ALA A 93 -7.15 20.80 2.80
CA ALA A 93 -8.43 20.11 2.73
C ALA A 93 -8.53 19.22 1.48
N PHE A 94 -8.02 19.70 0.34
CA PHE A 94 -7.98 18.92 -0.89
C PHE A 94 -7.05 17.71 -0.79
N LEU A 95 -5.86 17.84 -0.19
CA LEU A 95 -4.95 16.71 0.05
C LEU A 95 -5.60 15.62 0.91
N PHE A 96 -6.30 16.02 1.97
CA PHE A 96 -7.09 15.10 2.77
C PHE A 96 -8.20 14.44 1.94
N ASP A 97 -8.93 15.21 1.13
CA ASP A 97 -9.97 14.69 0.25
C ASP A 97 -9.45 13.66 -0.76
N ILE A 98 -8.29 13.90 -1.38
CA ILE A 98 -7.73 13.02 -2.42
C ILE A 98 -7.00 11.80 -1.86
N SER A 99 -6.61 11.81 -0.57
CA SER A 99 -5.91 10.68 0.07
C SER A 99 -6.64 9.34 -0.14
N ARG A 100 -7.97 9.37 -0.15
CA ARG A 100 -8.80 8.17 -0.35
C ARG A 100 -8.79 7.63 -1.78
N PHE A 101 -8.20 8.33 -2.75
CA PHE A 101 -8.16 8.00 -4.17
C PHE A 101 -6.76 7.58 -4.64
N LEU A 102 -5.80 7.43 -3.72
CA LEU A 102 -4.44 7.04 -4.09
C LEU A 102 -4.37 5.54 -4.35
N GLU A 103 -3.78 5.18 -5.48
CA GLU A 103 -3.37 3.81 -5.74
C GLU A 103 -2.14 3.45 -4.89
N PHE A 104 -2.07 2.19 -4.48
CA PHE A 104 -0.95 1.64 -3.74
C PHE A 104 0.33 1.64 -4.59
N LYS A 105 1.49 1.92 -4.00
CA LYS A 105 2.82 2.06 -4.66
C LYS A 105 2.95 3.24 -5.61
N SER A 106 2.14 3.28 -6.66
CA SER A 106 2.24 4.27 -7.73
C SER A 106 1.81 5.68 -7.30
N ASN A 107 1.06 5.81 -6.19
CA ASN A 107 0.58 7.10 -5.70
C ASN A 107 -0.24 7.90 -6.74
N VAL A 108 -0.74 7.22 -7.78
CA VAL A 108 -1.62 7.79 -8.80
C VAL A 108 -2.98 8.07 -8.19
N ILE A 109 -3.56 9.21 -8.56
CA ILE A 109 -4.96 9.52 -8.23
C ILE A 109 -5.86 8.76 -9.19
N VAL A 110 -6.61 7.78 -8.68
CA VAL A 110 -7.47 6.89 -9.47
C VAL A 110 -8.95 7.08 -9.16
N GLU A 111 -9.78 6.72 -10.12
CA GLU A 111 -11.22 6.65 -9.92
C GLU A 111 -11.55 5.49 -8.97
N LYS A 112 -12.46 5.74 -8.01
CA LYS A 112 -13.02 4.66 -7.19
C LYS A 112 -14.06 3.90 -8.01
N ASN A 113 -13.75 2.65 -8.30
CA ASN A 113 -14.72 1.66 -8.75
C ASN A 113 -15.28 0.91 -7.54
N GLU A 114 -16.53 0.46 -7.62
CA GLU A 114 -17.15 -0.36 -6.57
C GLU A 114 -16.64 -1.82 -6.62
N ASP A 115 -16.14 -2.25 -7.78
CA ASP A 115 -15.49 -3.53 -7.99
C ASP A 115 -13.96 -3.38 -8.00
N ASP A 116 -13.31 -3.99 -7.00
CA ASP A 116 -11.83 -3.98 -6.81
C ASP A 116 -11.07 -4.76 -7.91
N ASP A 117 -11.77 -5.56 -8.73
CA ASP A 117 -11.17 -6.43 -9.76
C ASP A 117 -10.93 -5.74 -11.12
N ILE A 118 -11.41 -4.51 -11.29
CA ILE A 118 -11.20 -3.72 -12.52
C ILE A 118 -10.04 -2.75 -12.31
N LYS A 119 -9.02 -2.78 -13.19
CA LYS A 119 -7.94 -1.78 -13.21
C LYS A 119 -8.54 -0.38 -13.22
N ALA A 120 -8.35 0.35 -12.12
CA ALA A 120 -8.91 1.69 -11.97
C ALA A 120 -8.30 2.64 -13.01
N ASN A 121 -9.14 3.48 -13.59
CA ASN A 121 -8.71 4.55 -14.48
C ASN A 121 -8.09 5.70 -13.66
N THR A 122 -7.22 6.47 -14.29
CA THR A 122 -6.75 7.73 -13.71
C THR A 122 -7.92 8.69 -13.49
N ALA A 123 -8.02 9.28 -12.29
CA ALA A 123 -9.02 10.28 -11.98
C ALA A 123 -8.81 11.58 -12.78
N SER A 124 -9.84 11.99 -13.50
CA SER A 124 -9.89 13.32 -14.12
C SER A 124 -10.33 14.40 -13.13
N PRO A 125 -10.00 15.70 -13.37
CA PRO A 125 -10.56 16.79 -12.57
C PRO A 125 -12.09 16.82 -12.56
N SER A 126 -12.74 16.42 -13.67
CA SER A 126 -14.19 16.31 -13.76
C SER A 126 -14.75 15.22 -12.84
N TYR A 127 -14.08 14.07 -12.78
CA TYR A 127 -14.44 12.98 -11.88
C TYR A 127 -14.32 13.42 -10.42
N LEU A 128 -13.18 14.02 -10.04
CA LEU A 128 -12.95 14.50 -8.68
C LEU A 128 -13.97 15.58 -8.29
N ALA A 129 -14.30 16.51 -9.19
CA ALA A 129 -15.32 17.52 -8.96
C ALA A 129 -16.68 16.90 -8.62
N LYS A 130 -17.13 15.94 -9.43
CA LYS A 130 -18.38 15.20 -9.17
C LYS A 130 -18.34 14.46 -7.84
N LYS A 131 -17.25 13.73 -7.56
CA LYS A 131 -17.15 12.88 -6.36
C LYS A 131 -16.96 13.68 -5.06
N LEU A 132 -16.36 14.87 -5.15
CA LEU A 132 -16.15 15.77 -4.00
C LEU A 132 -17.25 16.83 -3.85
N GLY A 133 -18.25 16.86 -4.73
CA GLY A 133 -19.32 17.87 -4.68
C GLY A 133 -18.82 19.30 -4.92
N LYS A 134 -17.75 19.46 -5.72
CA LYS A 134 -17.10 20.74 -6.02
C LYS A 134 -17.22 21.07 -7.51
N THR A 135 -16.97 22.32 -7.89
CA THR A 135 -16.95 22.69 -9.32
C THR A 135 -15.67 22.19 -9.97
N ARG A 136 -15.76 21.80 -11.26
CA ARG A 136 -14.57 21.40 -12.04
C ARG A 136 -13.52 22.50 -12.05
N THR A 137 -13.93 23.75 -12.21
CA THR A 137 -13.02 24.91 -12.22
C THR A 137 -12.25 25.03 -10.91
N SER A 138 -12.91 24.85 -9.76
CA SER A 138 -12.24 24.88 -8.45
C SER A 138 -11.25 23.74 -8.30
N ILE A 139 -11.61 22.52 -8.70
CA ILE A 139 -10.69 21.37 -8.63
C ILE A 139 -9.48 21.57 -9.55
N SER A 140 -9.71 21.94 -10.81
CA SER A 140 -8.63 22.19 -11.76
C SER A 140 -7.68 23.29 -11.29
N LYS A 141 -8.22 24.37 -10.71
CA LYS A 141 -7.40 25.44 -10.13
C LYS A 141 -6.48 24.91 -9.03
N ILE A 142 -7.04 24.24 -8.02
CA ILE A 142 -6.26 23.69 -6.89
C ILE A 142 -5.22 22.66 -7.37
N MET A 143 -5.60 21.78 -8.30
CA MET A 143 -4.67 20.78 -8.85
C MET A 143 -3.48 21.42 -9.57
N ASN A 144 -3.71 22.48 -10.35
CA ASN A 144 -2.64 23.21 -11.02
C ASN A 144 -1.76 23.99 -10.04
N GLU A 145 -2.36 24.62 -9.03
CA GLU A 145 -1.60 25.31 -7.96
C GLU A 145 -0.67 24.31 -7.22
N LEU A 146 -1.18 23.12 -6.89
CA LEU A 146 -0.39 22.07 -6.26
C LEU A 146 0.65 21.43 -7.21
N LEU A 147 0.39 21.43 -8.52
CA LEU A 147 1.35 21.02 -9.54
C LEU A 147 2.54 21.98 -9.59
N GLU A 148 2.28 23.28 -9.63
CA GLU A 148 3.32 24.32 -9.60
C GLU A 148 4.15 24.25 -8.31
N LYS A 149 3.51 23.87 -7.20
CA LYS A 149 4.18 23.62 -5.93
C LYS A 149 4.98 22.30 -5.88
N GLY A 150 4.84 21.41 -6.87
CA GLY A 150 5.48 20.09 -6.85
C GLY A 150 4.93 19.15 -5.78
N VAL A 151 3.74 19.44 -5.25
CA VAL A 151 2.97 18.57 -4.35
C VAL A 151 2.21 17.52 -5.17
N LEU A 152 1.69 17.94 -6.32
CA LEU A 152 1.21 17.05 -7.38
C LEU A 152 2.22 16.99 -8.51
N GLY A 153 2.14 15.92 -9.30
CA GLY A 153 2.93 15.71 -10.50
C GLY A 153 2.05 15.15 -11.61
N VAL A 154 2.44 15.37 -12.85
CA VAL A 154 1.86 14.70 -14.01
C VAL A 154 2.94 13.92 -14.73
N ALA A 155 2.62 12.72 -15.17
CA ALA A 155 3.52 11.96 -16.03
C ALA A 155 3.45 12.49 -17.47
N GLU A 156 4.58 12.46 -18.16
CA GLU A 156 4.61 12.63 -19.61
C GLU A 156 4.05 11.37 -20.31
N THR A 157 3.54 11.54 -21.52
CA THR A 157 3.07 10.41 -22.33
C THR A 157 4.21 9.41 -22.58
N GLY A 158 3.98 8.13 -22.30
CA GLY A 158 4.96 7.06 -22.53
C GLY A 158 5.69 6.57 -21.27
N VAL A 159 5.48 7.21 -20.11
CA VAL A 159 5.90 6.67 -18.81
C VAL A 159 5.02 5.46 -18.46
N ILE A 160 5.61 4.39 -17.92
CA ILE A 160 4.87 3.19 -17.47
C ILE A 160 5.23 2.97 -16.00
N THR A 161 4.23 2.80 -15.14
CA THR A 161 4.46 2.44 -13.72
C THR A 161 4.94 0.99 -13.60
N GLU A 162 5.55 0.61 -12.48
CA GLU A 162 5.97 -0.77 -12.20
C GLU A 162 4.81 -1.76 -12.25
N ASP A 163 3.61 -1.32 -11.86
CA ASP A 163 2.36 -2.09 -11.98
C ASP A 163 1.83 -2.19 -13.43
N GLY A 164 2.60 -1.72 -14.41
CA GLY A 164 2.32 -1.81 -15.84
C GLY A 164 1.23 -0.85 -16.35
N ARG A 165 0.90 0.21 -15.60
CA ARG A 165 -0.03 1.24 -16.09
C ARG A 165 0.73 2.17 -17.02
N ALA A 166 0.29 2.24 -18.27
CA ALA A 166 0.73 3.28 -19.20
C ALA A 166 0.17 4.64 -18.76
N CYS A 167 1.06 5.58 -18.46
CA CYS A 167 0.72 6.94 -18.12
C CYS A 167 0.52 7.78 -19.38
N SER A 168 -0.50 8.63 -19.35
CA SER A 168 -0.73 9.67 -20.34
C SER A 168 -0.31 11.03 -19.77
N ALA A 169 -0.22 12.07 -20.61
CA ALA A 169 0.05 13.46 -20.21
C ALA A 169 -0.89 14.06 -19.14
N ARG A 170 -1.87 13.31 -18.62
CA ARG A 170 -2.82 13.73 -17.58
C ARG A 170 -2.95 12.73 -16.44
N THR A 171 -2.01 11.79 -16.29
CA THR A 171 -1.95 10.94 -15.10
C THR A 171 -1.42 11.75 -13.93
N TRP A 172 -2.26 12.00 -12.92
CA TRP A 172 -1.92 12.79 -11.74
C TRP A 172 -1.36 11.91 -10.63
N PHE A 173 -0.26 12.34 -10.04
CA PHE A 173 0.43 11.71 -8.94
C PHE A 173 0.46 12.64 -7.74
N VAL A 174 0.48 12.06 -6.54
CA VAL A 174 0.77 12.80 -5.31
C VAL A 174 2.19 12.51 -4.86
N ASN A 175 2.93 13.56 -4.51
CA ASN A 175 4.31 13.43 -4.04
C ASN A 175 4.36 12.57 -2.76
N PRO A 176 5.06 11.43 -2.76
CA PRO A 176 5.14 10.54 -1.59
C PRO A 176 5.81 11.18 -0.37
N ASN A 177 6.59 12.26 -0.57
CA ASN A 177 7.14 13.04 0.54
C ASN A 177 6.07 13.83 1.31
N ILE A 178 4.83 13.89 0.80
CA ILE A 178 3.66 14.54 1.41
C ILE A 178 2.64 13.49 1.87
N LEU A 179 2.15 12.68 0.93
CA LEU A 179 1.21 11.57 1.17
C LEU A 179 1.75 10.33 0.49
N CYS A 180 2.03 9.28 1.24
CA CYS A 180 2.59 8.03 0.76
C CYS A 180 1.59 6.89 0.92
N ASN A 181 1.18 6.27 -0.18
CA ASN A 181 0.38 5.05 -0.16
C ASN A 181 1.24 3.84 -0.57
N SER A 182 2.40 3.69 0.06
CA SER A 182 3.30 2.58 -0.16
C SER A 182 4.15 2.34 1.09
N PRO A 183 4.85 1.20 1.19
CA PRO A 183 6.00 1.10 2.07
C PRO A 183 7.03 2.17 1.66
N LYS A 184 7.72 2.76 2.64
CA LYS A 184 8.69 3.84 2.43
C LYS A 184 9.82 3.46 1.47
N ASP A 185 10.21 2.19 1.48
CA ASP A 185 11.32 1.65 0.70
C ASP A 185 10.87 1.04 -0.64
N ASP A 186 9.58 1.14 -0.99
CA ASP A 186 8.95 0.44 -2.12
C ASP A 186 8.00 1.39 -2.88
N ILE A 187 8.48 2.62 -3.10
CA ILE A 187 7.81 3.62 -3.92
C ILE A 187 8.13 3.35 -5.39
N ASP A 188 7.11 3.37 -6.25
CA ASP A 188 7.24 3.17 -7.69
C ASP A 188 8.29 4.11 -8.35
N ARG A 189 9.17 3.55 -9.18
CA ARG A 189 10.27 4.30 -9.82
C ARG A 189 9.79 5.45 -10.71
N ALA A 190 8.68 5.29 -11.43
CA ALA A 190 8.15 6.37 -12.26
C ALA A 190 7.72 7.56 -11.39
N THR A 191 7.09 7.28 -10.26
CA THR A 191 6.74 8.28 -9.23
C THR A 191 7.97 8.98 -8.69
N GLN A 192 9.03 8.24 -8.35
CA GLN A 192 10.30 8.84 -7.91
C GLN A 192 10.90 9.77 -8.97
N GLN A 193 10.86 9.38 -10.25
CA GLN A 193 11.37 10.19 -11.36
C GLN A 193 10.59 11.50 -11.52
N ILE A 194 9.26 11.43 -11.50
CA ILE A 194 8.36 12.59 -11.59
C ILE A 194 8.69 13.62 -10.50
N PHE A 195 8.96 13.16 -9.28
CA PHE A 195 9.23 14.03 -8.13
C PHE A 195 10.71 14.24 -7.81
N SER A 196 11.63 13.73 -8.63
CA SER A 196 13.08 13.74 -8.36
C SER A 196 13.65 15.13 -8.03
N LYS A 197 13.06 16.20 -8.59
CA LYS A 197 13.45 17.60 -8.36
C LYS A 197 12.43 18.40 -7.55
N ALA A 198 11.27 17.82 -7.26
CA ALA A 198 10.17 18.50 -6.58
C ALA A 198 10.53 18.81 -5.12
N LEU A 199 10.06 19.96 -4.62
CA LEU A 199 10.22 20.39 -3.23
C LEU A 199 11.68 20.47 -2.71
N ARG A 200 12.70 20.41 -3.58
CA ARG A 200 14.13 20.53 -3.21
C ARG A 200 14.62 21.97 -3.05
N ASN A 201 13.86 22.94 -3.57
CA ASN A 201 14.15 24.37 -3.50
C ASN A 201 12.84 25.16 -3.39
N ILE A 202 12.13 24.97 -2.30
CA ILE A 202 10.86 25.66 -2.04
C ILE A 202 11.14 27.16 -1.93
N LYS A 203 10.41 27.95 -2.72
CA LYS A 203 10.43 29.41 -2.71
C LYS A 203 9.08 29.89 -2.18
N ILE A 204 9.11 30.85 -1.26
CA ILE A 204 7.92 31.50 -0.73
C ILE A 204 7.95 32.95 -1.21
N GLU A 205 6.82 33.43 -1.69
CA GLU A 205 6.68 34.81 -2.15
C GLU A 205 7.06 35.79 -1.04
N GLY A 206 7.87 36.79 -1.37
CA GLY A 206 8.41 37.74 -0.39
C GLY A 206 9.58 37.23 0.48
N ASN A 207 10.00 35.96 0.34
CA ASN A 207 11.11 35.39 1.09
C ASN A 207 12.28 34.97 0.18
N LYS A 208 13.48 35.48 0.47
CA LYS A 208 14.71 35.14 -0.28
C LYS A 208 15.35 33.82 0.16
N LYS A 209 14.93 33.26 1.30
CA LYS A 209 15.45 32.01 1.85
C LYS A 209 14.97 30.83 0.99
N LYS A 210 15.88 29.91 0.66
CA LYS A 210 15.52 28.64 0.03
C LYS A 210 15.13 27.65 1.14
N HIS A 211 13.96 27.05 1.00
CA HIS A 211 13.42 26.05 1.92
C HIS A 211 13.58 24.64 1.33
N LYS A 212 13.74 23.63 2.19
CA LYS A 212 13.86 22.23 1.82
C LYS A 212 13.03 21.39 2.78
N LEU A 213 12.49 20.27 2.31
CA LEU A 213 11.81 19.34 3.21
C LEU A 213 12.81 18.73 4.20
N PRO A 214 12.39 18.51 5.46
CA PRO A 214 13.19 17.78 6.44
C PRO A 214 13.55 16.35 6.02
N ILE A 215 12.62 15.65 5.37
CA ILE A 215 12.76 14.24 5.00
C ILE A 215 12.48 14.06 3.51
N TYR A 216 13.33 13.29 2.83
CA TYR A 216 13.08 12.77 1.48
C TYR A 216 13.11 11.25 1.52
N LEU A 217 12.07 10.60 1.00
CA LEU A 217 11.99 9.14 0.88
C LEU A 217 12.86 8.58 -0.25
N PHE A 218 13.27 9.43 -1.21
CA PHE A 218 14.07 9.08 -2.39
C PHE A 218 14.84 10.29 -2.97
#